data_AF-A0A1C5N7R2-F1
#
_entry.id   AF-A0A1C5N7R2-F1
#
_cell.length_a   1.000
_cell.length_b   1.000
_cell.length_c   1.000
_cell.angle_alpha   90.00
_cell.angle_beta   90.00
_cell.angle_gamma   90.00
#
_symmetry.space_group_name_H-M   'P 1'
#
loop_
_entity.id
_entity.type
_entity.pdbx_description
1 polymer ?
#
loop_
_entity_poly.entity_id
_entity_poly.type
_entity_poly.pdbx_seq_one_letter_code
_entity_poly.pdbx_strand_id
1 'polypeptide(L)'
;MRKLLDLFKLESTYQLEYKRNAHAPRYIPTTYDQDSSQSITSNGRYDLTCFSPHESAIVSSVWYTVQLKYPPEYRSMGLANESYMIKYKPRYVLFEILILAYSQSQNPVDLFAVSLAYASKGAFYRNKALFYFEKSEKYITPEFMNNFLSYMPLSVYLTFSQLYEQEHLYPQAIHYTKLAGRYSDTYTSAARIKELKEKEKRNPVKRASKITTDHIQFEKDVSIAADFFLKHKYLPSNLTPPSTDSEPRKNFSADSLSPESNPSTKAPTTKPLRRRSRSINVEQYAAMCNAYLEHQDEMEQYKNIEYEHSDKYDDA
;
A
#
# COMPACT_ATOMS: atom_id res chain seq x y z
N MET A 1 23.77 6.00 27.17
CA MET A 1 22.76 6.84 27.84
C MET A 1 21.45 7.00 27.05
N ARG A 2 21.43 7.39 25.76
CA ARG A 2 20.18 7.56 24.97
C ARG A 2 19.22 6.34 25.03
N LYS A 3 19.74 5.12 24.78
CA LYS A 3 18.94 3.87 24.84
C LYS A 3 18.28 3.57 26.20
N LEU A 4 18.85 4.04 27.31
CA LEU A 4 18.29 3.81 28.65
C LEU A 4 17.16 4.81 28.95
N LEU A 5 17.29 6.05 28.46
CA LEU A 5 16.25 7.07 28.62
C LEU A 5 15.02 6.76 27.76
N ASP A 6 15.21 6.14 26.60
CA ASP A 6 14.10 5.70 25.74
C ASP A 6 13.20 4.63 26.41
N LEU A 7 13.75 3.84 27.35
CA LEU A 7 13.00 2.86 28.14
C LEU A 7 12.01 3.50 29.14
N PHE A 8 12.22 4.76 29.53
CA PHE A 8 11.36 5.49 30.47
C PHE A 8 10.44 6.51 29.78
N LYS A 9 10.50 6.63 28.45
CA LYS A 9 9.62 7.52 27.71
C LYS A 9 8.17 7.04 27.83
N LEU A 10 7.30 7.96 28.24
CA LEU A 10 5.86 7.75 28.22
C LEU A 10 5.36 7.73 26.79
N GLU A 11 4.26 7.01 26.54
CA GLU A 11 3.61 6.95 25.22
C GLU A 11 3.27 8.35 24.68
N SER A 12 2.82 9.24 25.56
CA SER A 12 2.54 10.65 25.24
C SER A 12 3.77 11.42 24.75
N THR A 13 4.97 11.05 25.21
CA THR A 13 6.23 11.63 24.74
C THR A 13 6.53 11.22 23.30
N TYR A 14 6.31 9.94 22.96
CA TYR A 14 6.45 9.46 21.58
C TYR A 14 5.44 10.14 20.63
N GLN A 15 4.18 10.27 21.04
CA GLN A 15 3.14 10.95 20.26
C GLN A 15 3.49 12.42 20.01
N LEU A 16 4.01 13.11 21.03
CA LEU A 16 4.39 14.52 20.92
C LEU A 16 5.63 14.73 20.04
N GLU A 17 6.63 13.84 20.15
CA GLU A 17 7.80 13.82 19.25
C GLU A 17 7.38 13.54 17.80
N TYR A 18 6.50 12.56 17.58
CA TYR A 18 5.98 12.23 16.25
C TYR A 18 5.24 13.42 15.63
N LYS A 19 4.32 14.07 16.37
CA LYS A 19 3.64 15.28 15.92
C LYS A 19 4.59 16.41 15.55
N ARG A 20 5.62 16.62 16.36
CA ARG A 20 6.62 17.68 16.13
C ARG A 20 7.44 17.44 14.87
N ASN A 21 7.68 16.17 14.55
CA ASN A 21 8.44 15.75 13.37
C ASN A 21 7.54 15.36 12.18
N ALA A 22 6.22 15.50 12.31
CA ALA A 22 5.27 15.14 11.27
C ALA A 22 5.46 16.05 10.07
N HIS A 23 5.73 15.44 8.93
CA HIS A 23 5.80 16.12 7.64
C HIS A 23 4.76 15.51 6.70
N ALA A 24 4.37 16.27 5.67
CA ALA A 24 3.53 15.70 4.63
C ALA A 24 4.28 14.53 3.95
N PRO A 25 3.59 13.41 3.64
CA PRO A 25 4.20 12.33 2.87
C PRO A 25 4.73 12.84 1.53
N ARG A 26 5.90 12.32 1.15
CA ARG A 26 6.54 12.65 -0.12
C ARG A 26 5.80 12.05 -1.31
N TYR A 27 5.30 10.83 -1.15
CA TYR A 27 4.64 10.04 -2.18
C TYR A 27 3.16 9.90 -1.86
N ILE A 28 2.36 10.74 -2.50
CA ILE A 28 0.90 10.75 -2.41
C ILE A 28 0.35 10.05 -3.66
N PRO A 29 -0.37 8.92 -3.55
CA PRO A 29 -0.92 8.20 -4.70
C PRO A 29 -1.69 9.08 -5.68
N THR A 30 -1.66 8.72 -6.95
CA THR A 30 -2.44 9.39 -7.98
C THR A 30 -3.89 8.93 -7.90
N THR A 31 -4.81 9.78 -8.34
CA THR A 31 -6.21 9.40 -8.51
C THR A 31 -6.38 8.76 -9.88
N TYR A 32 -7.02 7.59 -9.92
CA TYR A 32 -7.30 6.85 -11.15
C TYR A 32 -8.80 6.89 -11.41
N ASP A 33 -9.19 7.18 -12.65
CA ASP A 33 -10.59 7.11 -13.08
C ASP A 33 -10.98 5.65 -13.24
N GLN A 34 -11.89 5.19 -12.39
CA GLN A 34 -12.24 3.78 -12.23
C GLN A 34 -13.74 3.63 -12.38
N ASP A 35 -14.16 2.77 -13.30
CA ASP A 35 -15.56 2.58 -13.66
C ASP A 35 -15.90 1.09 -13.56
N SER A 36 -16.73 0.74 -12.57
CA SER A 36 -17.14 -0.63 -12.32
C SER A 36 -18.01 -1.20 -13.44
N SER A 37 -18.75 -0.35 -14.17
CA SER A 37 -19.61 -0.80 -15.28
C SER A 37 -18.81 -1.33 -16.47
N GLN A 38 -17.52 -0.97 -16.55
CA GLN A 38 -16.58 -1.43 -17.57
C GLN A 38 -15.76 -2.64 -17.11
N SER A 39 -16.06 -3.20 -15.94
CA SER A 39 -15.41 -4.40 -15.44
C SER A 39 -16.00 -5.65 -16.07
N ILE A 40 -15.14 -6.53 -16.60
CA ILE A 40 -15.61 -7.79 -17.20
C ILE A 40 -15.82 -8.81 -16.08
N THR A 41 -17.05 -9.28 -15.96
CA THR A 41 -17.46 -10.31 -14.99
C THR A 41 -18.07 -11.52 -15.70
N SER A 42 -17.87 -12.70 -15.12
CA SER A 42 -18.48 -13.96 -15.53
C SER A 42 -19.14 -14.59 -14.30
N ASN A 43 -20.43 -14.91 -14.39
CA ASN A 43 -21.23 -15.45 -13.28
C ASN A 43 -21.16 -14.61 -11.99
N GLY A 44 -21.15 -13.28 -12.13
CA GLY A 44 -21.10 -12.35 -10.98
C GLY A 44 -19.73 -12.26 -10.29
N ARG A 45 -18.67 -12.84 -10.86
CA ARG A 45 -17.29 -12.75 -10.38
C ARG A 45 -16.40 -12.10 -11.45
N TYR A 46 -15.27 -11.51 -11.05
CA TYR A 46 -14.31 -10.97 -12.02
C TYR A 46 -13.72 -12.08 -12.90
N ASP A 47 -13.77 -11.88 -14.22
CA ASP A 47 -13.16 -12.80 -15.18
C ASP A 47 -11.72 -12.36 -15.48
N LEU A 48 -10.75 -12.96 -14.80
CA LEU A 48 -9.33 -12.62 -14.94
C LEU A 48 -8.67 -13.14 -16.23
N THR A 49 -9.42 -13.82 -17.09
CA THR A 49 -8.89 -14.29 -18.39
C THR A 49 -9.01 -13.22 -19.49
N CYS A 50 -9.91 -12.26 -19.32
CA CYS A 50 -10.20 -11.21 -20.30
C CYS A 50 -10.15 -9.84 -19.61
N PHE A 51 -9.58 -8.81 -20.25
CA PHE A 51 -9.56 -7.46 -19.69
C PHE A 51 -10.21 -6.47 -20.65
N SER A 52 -11.02 -5.56 -20.13
CA SER A 52 -11.52 -4.43 -20.93
C SER A 52 -10.36 -3.45 -21.23
N PRO A 53 -10.51 -2.59 -22.25
CA PRO A 53 -9.54 -1.52 -22.50
C PRO A 53 -9.34 -0.63 -21.27
N HIS A 54 -10.41 -0.37 -20.50
CA HIS A 54 -10.35 0.43 -19.28
C HIS A 54 -9.54 -0.25 -18.17
N GLU A 55 -9.84 -1.52 -17.89
CA GLU A 55 -9.11 -2.29 -16.87
C GLU A 55 -7.61 -2.37 -17.20
N SER A 56 -7.28 -2.62 -18.48
CA SER A 56 -5.91 -2.70 -18.96
C SER A 56 -5.18 -1.35 -18.90
N ALA A 57 -5.89 -0.26 -19.20
CA ALA A 57 -5.36 1.10 -19.11
C ALA A 57 -5.05 1.47 -17.66
N ILE A 58 -5.89 1.08 -16.69
CA ILE A 58 -5.62 1.30 -15.26
C ILE A 58 -4.30 0.62 -14.86
N VAL A 59 -4.15 -0.68 -15.14
CA VAL A 59 -2.91 -1.43 -14.79
C VAL A 59 -1.68 -0.75 -15.40
N SER A 60 -1.75 -0.38 -16.67
CA SER A 60 -0.66 0.28 -17.40
C SER A 60 -0.34 1.67 -16.85
N SER A 61 -1.37 2.44 -16.50
CA SER A 61 -1.22 3.80 -15.96
C SER A 61 -0.57 3.82 -14.58
N VAL A 62 -0.91 2.87 -13.71
CA VAL A 62 -0.27 2.69 -12.40
C VAL A 62 1.22 2.40 -12.60
N TRP A 63 1.53 1.43 -13.46
CA TRP A 63 2.92 1.05 -13.71
C TRP A 63 3.76 2.20 -14.27
N TYR A 64 3.23 2.93 -15.26
CA TYR A 64 3.88 4.11 -15.82
C TYR A 64 4.11 5.19 -14.74
N THR A 65 3.11 5.43 -13.90
CA THR A 65 3.20 6.37 -12.78
C THR A 65 4.30 5.96 -11.81
N VAL A 66 4.41 4.67 -11.48
CA VAL A 66 5.46 4.15 -10.61
C VAL A 66 6.85 4.44 -11.18
N GLN A 67 7.05 4.18 -12.48
CA GLN A 67 8.33 4.41 -13.15
C GLN A 67 8.73 5.89 -13.21
N LEU A 68 7.75 6.78 -13.38
CA LEU A 68 7.97 8.21 -13.50
C LEU A 68 8.22 8.88 -12.15
N LYS A 69 7.46 8.49 -11.12
CA LYS A 69 7.37 9.21 -9.84
C LYS A 69 8.30 8.67 -8.76
N TYR A 70 8.64 7.38 -8.82
CA TYR A 70 9.40 6.71 -7.78
C TYR A 70 10.80 6.36 -8.29
N PRO A 71 11.85 6.65 -7.51
CA PRO A 71 13.20 6.25 -7.88
C PRO A 71 13.31 4.72 -7.88
N PRO A 72 14.25 4.12 -8.65
CA PRO A 72 14.35 2.68 -8.86
C PRO A 72 14.29 1.85 -7.57
N GLU A 73 14.98 2.28 -6.52
CA GLU A 73 15.05 1.63 -5.21
C GLU A 73 13.72 1.60 -4.44
N TYR A 74 12.73 2.41 -4.83
CA TYR A 74 11.43 2.50 -4.19
C TYR A 74 10.27 2.13 -5.11
N ARG A 75 10.54 1.57 -6.31
CA ARG A 75 9.47 1.20 -7.25
C ARG A 75 8.53 0.13 -6.71
N SER A 76 9.02 -0.82 -5.94
CA SER A 76 8.19 -1.83 -5.26
C SER A 76 7.20 -1.18 -4.29
N MET A 77 7.68 -0.29 -3.43
CA MET A 77 6.83 0.50 -2.53
C MET A 77 5.92 1.47 -3.27
N GLY A 78 6.40 2.07 -4.37
CA GLY A 78 5.59 2.91 -5.24
C GLY A 78 4.42 2.14 -5.84
N LEU A 79 4.67 0.92 -6.31
CA LEU A 79 3.63 0.05 -6.83
C LEU A 79 2.61 -0.31 -5.75
N ALA A 80 3.05 -0.66 -4.54
CA ALA A 80 2.12 -0.89 -3.43
C ALA A 80 1.27 0.37 -3.17
N ASN A 81 1.92 1.55 -3.08
CA ASN A 81 1.28 2.80 -2.69
C ASN A 81 0.25 3.27 -3.73
N GLU A 82 0.58 3.19 -5.02
CA GLU A 82 -0.36 3.50 -6.10
C GLU A 82 -1.50 2.46 -6.18
N SER A 83 -1.19 1.17 -6.01
CA SER A 83 -2.18 0.07 -6.08
C SER A 83 -3.20 0.12 -4.95
N TYR A 84 -2.85 0.70 -3.81
CA TYR A 84 -3.76 0.84 -2.67
C TYR A 84 -5.03 1.65 -3.02
N MET A 85 -4.95 2.60 -3.99
CA MET A 85 -6.09 3.37 -4.50
C MET A 85 -6.95 2.64 -5.53
N ILE A 86 -6.45 1.53 -6.04
CA ILE A 86 -7.12 0.78 -7.08
C ILE A 86 -8.18 -0.12 -6.44
N LYS A 87 -9.33 -0.12 -7.08
CA LYS A 87 -10.53 -0.88 -6.75
C LYS A 87 -10.73 -1.96 -7.81
N TYR A 88 -11.61 -2.90 -7.51
CA TYR A 88 -12.05 -3.93 -8.46
C TYR A 88 -10.90 -4.79 -9.00
N LYS A 89 -11.11 -5.37 -10.17
CA LYS A 89 -10.23 -6.34 -10.81
C LYS A 89 -8.76 -5.90 -10.99
N PRO A 90 -8.42 -4.66 -11.43
CA PRO A 90 -7.02 -4.27 -11.61
C PRO A 90 -6.19 -4.33 -10.33
N ARG A 91 -6.82 -4.14 -9.16
CA ARG A 91 -6.16 -4.22 -7.85
C ARG A 91 -5.48 -5.58 -7.62
N TYR A 92 -6.20 -6.67 -7.90
CA TYR A 92 -5.68 -8.04 -7.71
C TYR A 92 -4.46 -8.29 -8.58
N VAL A 93 -4.51 -7.86 -9.84
CA VAL A 93 -3.41 -8.02 -10.79
C VAL A 93 -2.20 -7.20 -10.37
N LEU A 94 -2.38 -5.94 -9.95
CA LEU A 94 -1.27 -5.07 -9.55
C LEU A 94 -0.51 -5.58 -8.32
N PHE A 95 -1.21 -6.08 -7.31
CA PHE A 95 -0.55 -6.68 -6.16
C PHE A 95 0.15 -7.99 -6.51
N GLU A 96 -0.38 -8.78 -7.46
CA GLU A 96 0.30 -9.98 -7.92
C GLU A 96 1.52 -9.66 -8.79
N ILE A 97 1.47 -8.63 -9.63
CA ILE A 97 2.64 -8.10 -10.37
C ILE A 97 3.75 -7.75 -9.37
N LEU A 98 3.41 -7.09 -8.26
CA LEU A 98 4.37 -6.74 -7.22
C LEU A 98 5.02 -8.00 -6.65
N ILE A 99 4.22 -9.00 -6.28
CA ILE A 99 4.70 -10.27 -5.72
C ILE A 99 5.63 -10.99 -6.71
N LEU A 100 5.20 -11.15 -7.96
CA LEU A 100 5.97 -11.86 -9.00
C LEU A 100 7.28 -11.14 -9.31
N ALA A 101 7.28 -9.80 -9.35
CA ALA A 101 8.47 -9.02 -9.67
C ALA A 101 9.50 -8.96 -8.53
N TYR A 102 9.05 -8.97 -7.27
CA TYR A 102 9.92 -8.59 -6.13
C TYR A 102 10.07 -9.66 -5.04
N SER A 103 9.31 -10.75 -5.05
CA SER A 103 9.37 -11.78 -3.98
C SER A 103 10.74 -12.45 -3.81
N GLN A 104 11.55 -12.50 -4.88
CA GLN A 104 12.91 -13.06 -4.85
C GLN A 104 14.00 -12.02 -4.53
N SER A 105 13.63 -10.75 -4.37
CA SER A 105 14.58 -9.69 -4.03
C SER A 105 15.15 -9.88 -2.63
N GLN A 106 16.40 -9.46 -2.43
CA GLN A 106 17.03 -9.39 -1.10
C GLN A 106 16.91 -8.01 -0.46
N ASN A 107 16.38 -7.01 -1.19
CA ASN A 107 16.20 -5.66 -0.69
C ASN A 107 15.06 -5.63 0.35
N PRO A 108 15.28 -5.15 1.58
CA PRO A 108 14.24 -5.06 2.59
C PRO A 108 13.03 -4.23 2.18
N VAL A 109 13.21 -3.19 1.33
CA VAL A 109 12.10 -2.37 0.83
C VAL A 109 11.18 -3.19 -0.08
N ASP A 110 11.77 -4.02 -0.93
CA ASP A 110 11.02 -4.90 -1.83
C ASP A 110 10.27 -5.97 -1.04
N LEU A 111 10.94 -6.60 -0.07
CA LEU A 111 10.31 -7.58 0.83
C LEU A 111 9.16 -6.95 1.64
N PHE A 112 9.32 -5.70 2.09
CA PHE A 112 8.26 -4.98 2.77
C PHE A 112 7.07 -4.72 1.84
N ALA A 113 7.29 -4.25 0.62
CA ALA A 113 6.23 -4.07 -0.37
C ALA A 113 5.49 -5.39 -0.69
N VAL A 114 6.23 -6.49 -0.81
CA VAL A 114 5.67 -7.85 -1.01
C VAL A 114 4.82 -8.27 0.19
N SER A 115 5.23 -7.94 1.42
CA SER A 115 4.44 -8.22 2.61
C SER A 115 3.08 -7.50 2.59
N LEU A 116 3.06 -6.24 2.15
CA LEU A 116 1.84 -5.43 2.00
C LEU A 116 0.94 -5.98 0.90
N ALA A 117 1.52 -6.45 -0.21
CA ALA A 117 0.77 -7.10 -1.28
C ALA A 117 0.11 -8.40 -0.80
N TYR A 118 0.83 -9.28 -0.10
CA TYR A 118 0.22 -10.49 0.48
C TYR A 118 -0.82 -10.17 1.54
N ALA A 119 -0.64 -9.12 2.34
CA ALA A 119 -1.63 -8.66 3.31
C ALA A 119 -2.96 -8.26 2.63
N SER A 120 -2.90 -7.77 1.39
CA SER A 120 -4.09 -7.40 0.61
C SER A 120 -4.83 -8.58 -0.04
N LYS A 121 -4.21 -9.77 -0.13
CA LYS A 121 -4.80 -10.97 -0.77
C LYS A 121 -5.70 -11.79 0.17
N GLY A 122 -5.79 -11.42 1.44
CA GLY A 122 -6.71 -12.04 2.39
C GLY A 122 -6.17 -13.26 3.16
N ALA A 123 -7.10 -14.11 3.62
CA ALA A 123 -6.86 -15.05 4.72
C ALA A 123 -5.82 -16.14 4.43
N PHE A 124 -5.79 -16.69 3.22
CA PHE A 124 -4.86 -17.78 2.86
C PHE A 124 -3.41 -17.32 2.73
N TYR A 125 -3.19 -16.01 2.59
CA TYR A 125 -1.88 -15.42 2.36
C TYR A 125 -1.27 -14.74 3.59
N ARG A 126 -1.96 -14.73 4.73
CA ARG A 126 -1.47 -14.07 5.96
C ARG A 126 -0.10 -14.56 6.39
N ASN A 127 0.13 -15.87 6.40
CA ASN A 127 1.45 -16.41 6.79
C ASN A 127 2.57 -15.97 5.85
N LYS A 128 2.29 -15.81 4.55
CA LYS A 128 3.26 -15.22 3.61
C LYS A 128 3.47 -13.74 3.91
N ALA A 129 2.41 -12.97 4.15
CA ALA A 129 2.51 -11.56 4.52
C ALA A 129 3.40 -11.38 5.77
N LEU A 130 3.15 -12.14 6.84
CA LEU A 130 3.95 -12.11 8.07
C LEU A 130 5.40 -12.50 7.82
N PHE A 131 5.65 -13.56 7.05
CA PHE A 131 7.01 -14.00 6.72
C PHE A 131 7.85 -12.92 6.01
N TYR A 132 7.28 -12.24 5.02
CA TYR A 132 7.98 -11.16 4.31
C TYR A 132 8.14 -9.90 5.17
N PHE A 133 7.15 -9.62 6.03
CA PHE A 133 7.22 -8.50 6.96
C PHE A 133 8.34 -8.69 7.99
N GLU A 134 8.42 -9.85 8.64
CA GLU A 134 9.47 -10.14 9.64
C GLU A 134 10.89 -10.09 9.06
N LYS A 135 11.05 -10.45 7.79
CA LYS A 135 12.33 -10.33 7.07
C LYS A 135 12.75 -8.88 6.83
N SER A 136 11.79 -7.98 6.65
CA SER A 136 12.04 -6.58 6.30
C SER A 136 12.00 -5.63 7.50
N GLU A 137 11.23 -5.97 8.54
CA GLU A 137 10.86 -5.11 9.67
C GLU A 137 12.04 -4.32 10.25
N LYS A 138 13.17 -4.98 10.52
CA LYS A 138 14.36 -4.38 11.16
C LYS A 138 14.98 -3.23 10.36
N TYR A 139 14.69 -3.15 9.06
CA TYR A 139 15.26 -2.17 8.13
C TYR A 139 14.25 -1.09 7.74
N ILE A 140 12.96 -1.28 8.05
CA ILE A 140 11.89 -0.36 7.69
C ILE A 140 11.55 0.52 8.89
N THR A 141 11.99 1.78 8.85
CA THR A 141 11.74 2.72 9.95
C THR A 141 10.39 3.44 9.79
N PRO A 142 9.81 3.96 10.89
CA PRO A 142 8.65 4.83 10.82
C PRO A 142 8.86 6.06 9.93
N GLU A 143 10.06 6.65 9.93
CA GLU A 143 10.41 7.78 9.06
C GLU A 143 10.39 7.40 7.59
N PHE A 144 10.80 6.17 7.26
CA PHE A 144 10.66 5.64 5.91
C PHE A 144 9.17 5.53 5.52
N MET A 145 8.36 4.90 6.36
CA MET A 145 6.91 4.72 6.14
C MET A 145 6.17 6.06 5.96
N ASN A 146 6.54 7.10 6.71
CA ASN A 146 5.97 8.44 6.59
C ASN A 146 6.11 9.07 5.20
N ASN A 147 6.99 8.55 4.34
CA ASN A 147 7.09 9.03 2.96
C ASN A 147 5.91 8.58 2.09
N PHE A 148 5.18 7.53 2.45
CA PHE A 148 4.15 6.90 1.62
C PHE A 148 2.77 7.07 2.28
N LEU A 149 1.87 7.84 1.64
CA LEU A 149 0.57 8.16 2.24
C LEU A 149 -0.24 6.90 2.57
N SER A 150 -0.21 5.87 1.73
CA SER A 150 -0.99 4.63 1.90
C SER A 150 -0.47 3.72 3.02
N TYR A 151 0.79 3.89 3.42
CA TYR A 151 1.45 2.98 4.37
C TYR A 151 2.09 3.75 5.52
N MET A 152 1.35 4.68 6.07
CA MET A 152 1.72 5.40 7.30
C MET A 152 1.90 4.41 8.47
N PRO A 153 2.83 4.69 9.42
CA PRO A 153 3.17 3.77 10.50
C PRO A 153 1.96 3.23 11.27
N LEU A 154 1.01 4.10 11.63
CA LEU A 154 -0.21 3.71 12.32
C LEU A 154 -0.97 2.62 11.54
N SER A 155 -1.20 2.82 10.25
CA SER A 155 -1.97 1.90 9.41
C SER A 155 -1.24 0.56 9.28
N VAL A 156 0.06 0.58 8.99
CA VAL A 156 0.88 -0.62 8.84
C VAL A 156 0.88 -1.45 10.14
N TYR A 157 1.13 -0.82 11.30
CA TYR A 157 1.16 -1.54 12.57
C TYR A 157 -0.20 -2.11 12.96
N LEU A 158 -1.30 -1.41 12.67
CA LEU A 158 -2.64 -1.94 12.88
C LEU A 158 -2.93 -3.14 11.95
N THR A 159 -2.58 -3.04 10.67
CA THR A 159 -2.72 -4.15 9.71
C THR A 159 -1.96 -5.39 10.19
N PHE A 160 -0.68 -5.26 10.51
CA PHE A 160 0.12 -6.41 10.95
C PHE A 160 -0.30 -6.93 12.33
N SER A 161 -0.70 -6.04 13.25
CA SER A 161 -1.30 -6.47 14.53
C SER A 161 -2.53 -7.36 14.31
N GLN A 162 -3.41 -6.99 13.37
CA GLN A 162 -4.59 -7.77 13.03
C GLN A 162 -4.22 -9.11 12.38
N LEU A 163 -3.23 -9.13 11.49
CA LEU A 163 -2.76 -10.37 10.87
C LEU A 163 -2.19 -11.35 11.91
N TYR A 164 -1.35 -10.86 12.84
CA TYR A 164 -0.82 -11.68 13.93
C TYR A 164 -1.94 -12.25 14.82
N GLU A 165 -2.94 -11.44 15.16
CA GLU A 165 -4.09 -11.91 15.94
C GLU A 165 -4.89 -12.98 15.20
N GLN A 166 -5.13 -12.80 13.90
CA GLN A 166 -5.85 -13.77 13.06
C GLN A 166 -5.11 -15.10 12.94
N GLU A 167 -3.77 -15.08 13.07
CA GLU A 167 -2.94 -16.29 13.15
C GLU A 167 -2.71 -16.78 14.60
N HIS A 168 -3.38 -16.17 15.59
CA HIS A 168 -3.32 -16.49 17.02
C HIS A 168 -1.94 -16.24 17.65
N LEU A 169 -1.14 -15.38 17.04
CA LEU A 169 0.16 -14.92 17.52
C LEU A 169 -0.02 -13.66 18.39
N TYR A 170 -0.69 -13.83 19.53
CA TYR A 170 -1.10 -12.72 20.41
C TYR A 170 0.05 -11.86 20.95
N PRO A 171 1.23 -12.39 21.33
CA PRO A 171 2.34 -11.56 21.79
C PRO A 171 2.80 -10.53 20.74
N GLN A 172 2.89 -10.95 19.47
CA GLN A 172 3.22 -10.07 18.35
C GLN A 172 2.09 -9.08 18.08
N ALA A 173 0.83 -9.53 18.08
CA ALA A 173 -0.32 -8.64 17.93
C ALA A 173 -0.30 -7.52 18.99
N ILE A 174 -0.05 -7.87 20.26
CA ILE A 174 0.07 -6.90 21.36
C ILE A 174 1.26 -5.96 21.13
N HIS A 175 2.39 -6.47 20.65
CA HIS A 175 3.56 -5.64 20.34
C HIS A 175 3.24 -4.56 19.30
N TYR A 176 2.65 -4.93 18.17
CA TYR A 176 2.31 -3.98 17.12
C TYR A 176 1.13 -3.06 17.48
N THR A 177 0.17 -3.53 18.26
CA THR A 177 -0.87 -2.67 18.85
C THR A 177 -0.27 -1.57 19.73
N LYS A 178 0.76 -1.88 20.53
CA LYS A 178 1.50 -0.88 21.32
C LYS A 178 2.22 0.11 20.42
N LEU A 179 2.93 -0.38 19.38
CA LEU A 179 3.61 0.49 18.44
C LEU A 179 2.64 1.44 17.74
N ALA A 180 1.48 0.95 17.28
CA ALA A 180 0.43 1.76 16.67
C ALA A 180 -0.03 2.92 17.57
N GLY A 181 -0.16 2.68 18.89
CA GLY A 181 -0.51 3.70 19.89
C GLY A 181 0.42 4.93 19.88
N ARG A 182 1.67 4.78 19.44
CA ARG A 182 2.65 5.89 19.41
C ARG A 182 2.36 6.90 18.31
N TYR A 183 1.57 6.52 17.32
CA TYR A 183 1.36 7.29 16.08
C TYR A 183 -0.04 7.88 15.96
N SER A 184 -0.86 7.80 17.00
CA SER A 184 -2.20 8.40 17.02
C SER A 184 -2.61 8.76 18.44
N ASP A 185 -3.18 9.96 18.61
CA ASP A 185 -3.76 10.37 19.90
C ASP A 185 -5.22 9.95 20.05
N THR A 186 -5.89 9.65 18.93
CA THR A 186 -7.30 9.21 18.94
C THR A 186 -7.38 7.70 19.16
N TYR A 187 -6.38 6.96 18.69
CA TYR A 187 -6.31 5.53 18.89
C TYR A 187 -5.74 5.20 20.27
N THR A 188 -6.61 4.71 21.17
CA THR A 188 -6.18 4.24 22.48
C THR A 188 -5.89 2.74 22.45
N SER A 189 -4.61 2.38 22.41
CA SER A 189 -4.15 0.98 22.33
C SER A 189 -4.50 0.14 23.58
N ALA A 190 -4.74 0.77 24.73
CA ALA A 190 -4.94 0.09 26.01
C ALA A 190 -6.14 -0.89 26.02
N ALA A 191 -7.28 -0.48 25.48
CA ALA A 191 -8.47 -1.33 25.42
C ALA A 191 -8.23 -2.55 24.50
N ARG A 192 -7.61 -2.33 23.34
CA ARG A 192 -7.27 -3.40 22.39
C ARG A 192 -6.25 -4.38 22.98
N ILE A 193 -5.24 -3.90 23.69
CA ILE A 193 -4.26 -4.76 24.37
C ILE A 193 -4.94 -5.62 25.44
N LYS A 194 -5.90 -5.07 26.20
CA LYS A 194 -6.66 -5.83 27.19
C LYS A 194 -7.44 -6.96 26.52
N GLU A 195 -8.14 -6.68 25.43
CA GLU A 195 -8.88 -7.68 24.65
C GLU A 195 -7.96 -8.77 24.11
N LEU A 196 -6.81 -8.42 23.54
CA LEU A 196 -5.83 -9.38 23.02
C LEU A 196 -5.29 -10.30 24.13
N LYS A 197 -5.00 -9.76 25.31
CA LYS A 197 -4.58 -10.55 26.48
C LYS A 197 -5.69 -11.49 26.98
N GLU A 198 -6.94 -11.07 26.90
CA GLU A 198 -8.07 -11.95 27.22
C GLU A 198 -8.22 -13.08 26.20
N LYS A 199 -8.05 -12.78 24.91
CA LYS A 199 -8.04 -13.79 23.83
C LYS A 199 -6.89 -14.79 23.99
N GLU A 200 -5.69 -14.30 24.30
CA GLU A 200 -4.52 -15.13 24.60
C GLU A 200 -4.80 -16.13 25.74
N LYS A 201 -5.45 -15.66 26.82
CA LYS A 201 -5.86 -16.54 27.94
C LYS A 201 -6.94 -17.54 27.56
N ARG A 202 -7.93 -17.12 26.77
CA ARG A 202 -9.03 -18.00 26.31
C ARG A 202 -8.55 -19.04 25.29
N ASN A 203 -7.47 -18.75 24.57
CA ASN A 203 -6.87 -19.58 23.53
C ASN A 203 -7.92 -20.20 22.59
N PRO A 204 -8.66 -19.37 21.83
CA PRO A 204 -9.71 -19.87 20.95
C PRO A 204 -9.15 -20.84 19.91
N VAL A 205 -9.94 -21.85 19.57
CA VAL A 205 -9.56 -22.83 18.54
C VAL A 205 -9.57 -22.14 17.17
N LYS A 206 -8.45 -22.25 16.46
CA LYS A 206 -8.35 -21.77 15.08
C LYS A 206 -9.15 -22.69 14.17
N ARG A 207 -10.18 -22.16 13.51
CA ARG A 207 -10.91 -22.91 12.48
C ARG A 207 -10.06 -22.92 11.20
N ALA A 208 -9.70 -24.10 10.73
CA ALA A 208 -9.11 -24.26 9.42
C ALA A 208 -10.22 -24.10 8.37
N SER A 209 -10.16 -23.05 7.54
CA SER A 209 -10.98 -23.02 6.33
C SER A 209 -10.27 -23.82 5.24
N LYS A 210 -11.04 -24.62 4.50
CA LYS A 210 -10.53 -25.32 3.32
C LYS A 210 -10.57 -24.34 2.16
N ILE A 211 -9.43 -24.17 1.48
CA ILE A 211 -9.37 -23.42 0.24
C ILE A 211 -10.23 -24.12 -0.82
N THR A 212 -11.14 -23.37 -1.46
CA THR A 212 -12.03 -23.92 -2.49
C THR A 212 -11.29 -24.05 -3.82
N THR A 213 -11.73 -24.97 -4.68
CA THR A 213 -11.18 -25.12 -6.04
C THR A 213 -11.34 -23.83 -6.83
N ASP A 214 -12.46 -23.14 -6.68
CA ASP A 214 -12.73 -21.84 -7.29
C ASP A 214 -11.71 -20.78 -6.89
N HIS A 215 -11.36 -20.69 -5.60
CA HIS A 215 -10.37 -19.73 -5.13
C HIS A 215 -8.97 -20.07 -5.65
N ILE A 216 -8.59 -21.34 -5.70
CA ILE A 216 -7.33 -21.78 -6.32
C ILE A 216 -7.28 -21.35 -7.79
N GLN A 217 -8.37 -21.57 -8.53
CA GLN A 217 -8.46 -21.22 -9.94
C GLN A 217 -8.41 -19.70 -10.14
N PHE A 218 -9.13 -18.93 -9.33
CA PHE A 218 -9.08 -17.47 -9.32
C PHE A 218 -7.65 -16.96 -9.14
N GLU A 219 -6.94 -17.44 -8.11
CA GLU A 219 -5.55 -17.04 -7.82
C GLU A 219 -4.58 -17.42 -8.94
N LYS A 220 -4.82 -18.56 -9.58
CA LYS A 220 -4.07 -18.97 -10.78
C LYS A 220 -4.31 -18.02 -11.94
N ASP A 221 -5.55 -17.60 -12.17
CA ASP A 221 -5.90 -16.66 -13.24
C ASP A 221 -5.34 -15.26 -12.94
N VAL A 222 -5.35 -14.81 -11.67
CA VAL A 222 -4.64 -13.57 -11.27
C VAL A 222 -3.16 -13.68 -11.64
N SER A 223 -2.52 -14.81 -11.32
CA SER A 223 -1.09 -15.03 -11.58
C SER A 223 -0.77 -15.05 -13.07
N ILE A 224 -1.61 -15.71 -13.87
CA ILE A 224 -1.48 -15.73 -15.34
C ILE A 224 -1.66 -14.32 -15.90
N ALA A 225 -2.67 -13.57 -15.44
CA ALA A 225 -2.88 -12.20 -15.86
C ALA A 225 -1.70 -11.31 -15.46
N ALA A 226 -1.21 -11.41 -14.23
CA ALA A 226 -0.07 -10.62 -13.75
C ALA A 226 1.24 -10.96 -14.46
N ASP A 227 1.48 -12.22 -14.82
CA ASP A 227 2.62 -12.62 -15.66
C ASP A 227 2.44 -12.14 -17.11
N PHE A 228 1.22 -12.22 -17.64
CA PHE A 228 0.87 -11.64 -18.94
C PHE A 228 1.14 -10.14 -18.96
N PHE A 229 0.72 -9.44 -17.86
CA PHE A 229 1.08 -8.23 -17.04
C PHE A 229 2.56 -7.91 -16.71
N LEU A 230 3.51 -8.82 -16.89
CA LEU A 230 4.95 -8.53 -16.72
C LEU A 230 5.78 -8.71 -18.01
N LYS A 231 5.50 -9.76 -18.79
CA LYS A 231 6.21 -10.13 -20.03
C LYS A 231 6.06 -9.19 -21.22
N HIS A 232 4.84 -8.76 -21.54
CA HIS A 232 4.52 -7.91 -22.69
C HIS A 232 4.74 -6.41 -22.46
N LYS A 233 5.43 -6.02 -21.36
CA LYS A 233 5.88 -4.63 -21.07
C LYS A 233 4.86 -3.54 -21.49
N TYR A 234 3.59 -3.75 -21.18
CA TYR A 234 2.35 -3.03 -21.54
C TYR A 234 2.56 -1.60 -21.98
N LEU A 235 2.79 -1.54 -23.30
CA LEU A 235 2.74 -0.49 -24.31
C LEU A 235 2.26 0.92 -23.88
N PRO A 236 2.94 1.96 -24.37
CA PRO A 236 2.98 2.21 -25.82
C PRO A 236 4.36 2.01 -26.46
N SER A 237 4.50 1.05 -27.36
CA SER A 237 5.32 1.21 -28.56
C SER A 237 4.37 1.70 -29.66
N ASN A 238 4.56 2.97 -30.05
CA ASN A 238 3.74 3.79 -30.95
C ASN A 238 2.66 4.65 -30.28
N LEU A 239 3.07 5.47 -29.33
CA LEU A 239 2.74 6.89 -29.41
C LEU A 239 4.01 7.58 -29.91
N THR A 240 4.22 7.60 -31.22
CA THR A 240 4.96 8.71 -31.81
C THR A 240 4.28 9.99 -31.30
N PRO A 241 4.95 10.87 -30.54
CA PRO A 241 4.48 12.24 -30.47
C PRO A 241 4.41 12.75 -31.92
N PRO A 242 3.40 13.54 -32.31
CA PRO A 242 3.46 14.20 -33.60
C PRO A 242 4.80 14.93 -33.70
N SER A 243 5.44 14.68 -34.83
CA SER A 243 6.80 15.05 -35.21
C SER A 243 7.10 16.54 -35.01
N THR A 244 8.35 16.78 -34.59
CA THR A 244 9.24 17.88 -35.02
C THR A 244 8.61 19.26 -35.22
N ASP A 245 8.86 20.16 -34.26
CA ASP A 245 9.58 21.39 -34.57
C ASP A 245 10.16 21.99 -33.28
N SER A 246 11.45 21.73 -33.06
CA SER A 246 12.48 22.71 -32.64
C SER A 246 13.67 21.98 -32.00
N GLU A 247 14.83 22.32 -32.54
CA GLU A 247 16.15 21.71 -32.37
C GLU A 247 16.72 21.58 -30.94
N PRO A 248 17.74 20.71 -30.76
CA PRO A 248 18.29 20.36 -29.46
C PRO A 248 19.36 21.36 -29.01
N ARG A 249 19.37 21.74 -27.73
CA ARG A 249 20.58 22.32 -27.11
C ARG A 249 20.86 21.83 -25.70
N LYS A 250 21.97 21.05 -25.66
CA LYS A 250 23.14 21.18 -24.78
C LYS A 250 23.00 20.77 -23.31
N ASN A 251 23.62 19.62 -23.03
CA ASN A 251 24.56 19.32 -21.94
C ASN A 251 24.65 20.37 -20.83
N PHE A 252 24.41 19.97 -19.58
CA PHE A 252 25.18 20.49 -18.46
C PHE A 252 25.47 19.40 -17.43
N SER A 253 26.76 19.08 -17.33
CA SER A 253 27.39 18.34 -16.26
C SER A 253 27.34 19.12 -14.95
N ALA A 254 27.40 18.37 -13.84
CA ALA A 254 27.69 18.88 -12.52
C ALA A 254 29.10 19.48 -12.45
N ASP A 255 29.22 20.73 -12.01
CA ASP A 255 30.24 21.20 -11.07
C ASP A 255 30.10 22.72 -10.84
N SER A 256 30.63 23.20 -9.70
CA SER A 256 30.76 24.58 -9.18
C SER A 256 29.51 25.15 -8.45
N LEU A 257 29.45 25.10 -7.11
CA LEU A 257 30.14 25.93 -6.09
C LEU A 257 29.68 27.40 -6.07
N SER A 258 28.97 27.77 -5.00
CA SER A 258 28.62 29.13 -4.53
C SER A 258 29.85 29.97 -4.15
N PRO A 259 29.73 31.18 -3.57
CA PRO A 259 28.84 32.36 -3.81
C PRO A 259 29.68 33.66 -4.02
N GLU A 260 29.13 34.75 -4.57
CA GLU A 260 29.41 36.13 -4.08
C GLU A 260 28.69 37.29 -4.84
N SER A 261 28.25 38.26 -4.03
CA SER A 261 28.09 39.72 -4.22
C SER A 261 27.25 40.33 -5.38
N ASN A 262 26.17 40.98 -4.96
CA ASN A 262 25.34 42.03 -5.58
C ASN A 262 26.14 43.34 -5.87
N PRO A 263 25.68 44.32 -6.70
CA PRO A 263 24.38 45.00 -6.48
C PRO A 263 23.57 45.57 -7.67
N SER A 264 22.25 45.65 -7.42
CA SER A 264 21.28 46.71 -7.76
C SER A 264 21.02 47.06 -9.23
N THR A 265 19.76 46.92 -9.68
CA THR A 265 18.85 48.07 -9.96
C THR A 265 17.39 47.59 -10.16
N LYS A 266 16.47 48.14 -9.34
CA LYS A 266 15.02 48.41 -9.51
C LYS A 266 14.03 47.31 -10.00
N ALA A 267 13.08 47.05 -9.10
CA ALA A 267 11.87 46.23 -9.27
C ALA A 267 10.81 46.86 -10.20
N PRO A 268 9.88 46.02 -10.70
CA PRO A 268 8.47 46.28 -10.45
C PRO A 268 7.80 45.13 -9.71
N THR A 269 6.90 45.53 -8.83
CA THR A 269 6.06 44.77 -7.92
C THR A 269 5.19 43.69 -8.59
N THR A 270 5.40 42.43 -8.21
CA THR A 270 4.34 41.40 -8.21
C THR A 270 4.33 40.68 -6.88
N LYS A 271 3.14 40.63 -6.28
CA LYS A 271 2.83 40.09 -4.94
C LYS A 271 3.46 38.70 -4.71
N PRO A 272 3.98 38.41 -3.50
CA PRO A 272 4.53 37.09 -3.22
C PRO A 272 3.40 36.06 -3.23
N LEU A 273 3.49 35.08 -4.13
CA LEU A 273 2.67 33.88 -4.08
C LEU A 273 2.98 33.19 -2.75
N ARG A 274 2.08 33.36 -1.78
CA ARG A 274 2.09 32.62 -0.51
C ARG A 274 2.33 31.15 -0.84
N ARG A 275 3.48 30.61 -0.41
CA ARG A 275 3.68 29.17 -0.22
C ARG A 275 2.56 28.69 0.71
N ARG A 276 1.46 28.22 0.13
CA ARG A 276 0.50 27.38 0.85
C ARG A 276 1.25 26.09 1.14
N SER A 277 1.56 25.85 2.41
CA SER A 277 1.86 24.51 2.90
C SER A 277 0.76 23.60 2.34
N ARG A 278 1.13 22.61 1.53
CA ARG A 278 0.19 21.61 1.03
C ARG A 278 -0.34 20.85 2.24
N SER A 279 -1.49 21.27 2.75
CA SER A 279 -2.38 20.41 3.51
C SER A 279 -2.59 19.17 2.65
N ILE A 280 -2.43 17.98 3.24
CA ILE A 280 -2.83 16.70 2.64
C ILE A 280 -4.17 16.94 1.96
N ASN A 281 -4.28 16.68 0.65
CA ASN A 281 -5.54 16.90 -0.06
C ASN A 281 -6.57 15.94 0.58
N VAL A 282 -7.50 16.52 1.35
CA VAL A 282 -8.48 15.78 2.14
C VAL A 282 -9.30 14.85 1.24
N GLU A 283 -9.52 15.24 -0.02
CA GLU A 283 -10.20 14.44 -1.03
C GLU A 283 -9.42 13.16 -1.38
N GLN A 284 -8.09 13.24 -1.47
CA GLN A 284 -7.24 12.07 -1.75
C GLN A 284 -7.23 11.12 -0.56
N TYR A 285 -7.13 11.64 0.67
CA TYR A 285 -7.24 10.80 1.88
C TYR A 285 -8.63 10.16 2.02
N ALA A 286 -9.71 10.90 1.71
CA ALA A 286 -11.07 10.37 1.71
C ALA A 286 -11.25 9.27 0.66
N ALA A 287 -10.72 9.45 -0.56
CA ALA A 287 -10.72 8.42 -1.58
C ALA A 287 -9.96 7.15 -1.14
N MET A 288 -8.84 7.31 -0.41
CA MET A 288 -8.10 6.19 0.17
C MET A 288 -8.93 5.39 1.17
N CYS A 289 -9.58 6.09 2.11
CA CYS A 289 -10.40 5.46 3.13
C CYS A 289 -11.58 4.72 2.49
N ASN A 290 -12.21 5.30 1.47
CA ASN A 290 -13.29 4.67 0.75
C ASN A 290 -12.82 3.42 0.00
N ALA A 291 -11.66 3.45 -0.66
CA ALA A 291 -11.08 2.28 -1.32
C ALA A 291 -10.70 1.16 -0.34
N TYR A 292 -10.30 1.50 0.88
CA TYR A 292 -10.06 0.51 1.93
C TYR A 292 -11.36 -0.10 2.45
N LEU A 293 -12.37 0.73 2.74
CA LEU A 293 -13.68 0.27 3.23
C LEU A 293 -14.39 -0.61 2.20
N GLU A 294 -14.42 -0.19 0.93
CA GLU A 294 -15.01 -0.99 -0.15
C GLU A 294 -14.29 -2.33 -0.32
N HIS A 295 -12.96 -2.37 -0.16
CA HIS A 295 -12.25 -3.64 -0.17
C HIS A 295 -12.58 -4.50 1.06
N GLN A 296 -12.74 -3.92 2.24
CA GLN A 296 -13.20 -4.68 3.41
C GLN A 296 -14.61 -5.25 3.18
N ASP A 297 -15.52 -4.44 2.64
CA ASP A 297 -16.89 -4.84 2.30
C ASP A 297 -16.91 -5.95 1.23
N GLU A 298 -16.10 -5.83 0.16
CA GLU A 298 -15.91 -6.90 -0.84
C GLU A 298 -15.41 -8.20 -0.18
N MET A 299 -14.38 -8.10 0.66
CA MET A 299 -13.81 -9.27 1.36
C MET A 299 -14.79 -9.89 2.38
N GLU A 300 -15.73 -9.12 2.93
CA GLU A 300 -16.82 -9.61 3.78
C GLU A 300 -17.94 -10.25 2.97
N GLN A 301 -18.29 -9.70 1.80
CA GLN A 301 -19.25 -10.34 0.88
C GLN A 301 -18.76 -11.72 0.42
N TYR A 302 -17.46 -11.88 0.14
CA TYR A 302 -16.90 -13.20 -0.19
C TYR A 302 -16.99 -14.20 0.98
N LYS A 303 -16.90 -13.73 2.23
CA LYS A 303 -17.16 -14.61 3.39
C LYS A 303 -18.63 -15.03 3.47
N ASN A 304 -19.55 -14.10 3.25
CA ASN A 304 -20.99 -14.39 3.36
C ASN A 304 -21.48 -15.35 2.28
N ILE A 305 -20.92 -15.29 1.06
CA ILE A 305 -21.20 -16.26 0.00
C ILE A 305 -20.69 -17.67 0.35
N GLU A 306 -19.54 -17.78 1.05
CA GLU A 306 -19.04 -19.07 1.54
C GLU A 306 -19.94 -19.69 2.63
N TYR A 307 -20.62 -18.87 3.43
CA TYR A 307 -21.60 -19.33 4.44
C TYR A 307 -22.94 -19.75 3.83
N GLU A 308 -23.47 -19.02 2.84
CA GLU A 308 -24.73 -19.41 2.18
C GLU A 308 -24.63 -20.70 1.36
N HIS A 309 -23.41 -21.11 0.98
CA HIS A 309 -23.18 -22.40 0.33
C HIS A 309 -22.90 -23.55 1.29
N SER A 310 -22.46 -23.31 2.54
CA SER A 310 -22.37 -24.38 3.53
C SER A 310 -23.74 -24.80 4.07
N ASP A 311 -24.67 -23.85 4.20
CA ASP A 311 -25.97 -24.10 4.82
C ASP A 311 -26.99 -24.76 3.87
N LYS A 312 -26.63 -24.99 2.61
CA LYS A 312 -27.47 -25.67 1.61
C LYS A 312 -27.19 -27.17 1.42
N TYR A 313 -26.24 -27.73 2.18
CA TYR A 313 -25.88 -29.15 2.08
C TYR A 313 -26.01 -29.95 3.38
N ASP A 314 -26.51 -29.35 4.46
CA ASP A 314 -26.77 -30.05 5.72
C ASP A 314 -28.20 -30.61 5.84
N ASP A 315 -29.08 -30.36 4.86
CA ASP A 315 -30.41 -30.99 4.72
C ASP A 315 -30.54 -31.70 3.36
N ALA A 316 -29.92 -32.87 3.23
CA ALA A 316 -30.21 -33.84 2.15
C ALA A 316 -29.99 -35.29 2.61
#